data_AF-A0A0A2TQM9-F1
#
_entry.id   AF-A0A0A2TQM9-F1
#
_cell.length_a   1.000
_cell.length_b   1.000
_cell.length_c   1.000
_cell.angle_alpha   90.00
_cell.angle_beta   90.00
_cell.angle_gamma   90.00
#
_symmetry.space_group_name_H-M   'P 1'
#
loop_
_entity.id
_entity.type
_entity.pdbx_description
1 polymer ?
#
loop_
_entity_poly.entity_id
_entity_poly.type
_entity_poly.pdbx_seq_one_letter_code
_entity_poly.pdbx_strand_id
1 'polypeptide(L)'
;GDQKITGLTSGKKYVVTIGTANFGVKADGTLGAENSAAEDLIGTEITGLTNGTTYSVAEEVPAAPTAVVLADGSLGTAADQKITGLTSETKYVVTSGGKSCGVQANGTLGAENSAAEALTGTEITGLTNGTTYSVAVEIPSAPTFVRAEVTSNGDVSIFFSKLMGNLVNMQARFTVNVGGTNVTPTSISATTNTPSEFKYKLTLPEGHKVINEVVTVTYTKDTNISNQFLAADGGILETFIEKPVTPKP
;
A
#
# COMPACT_ATOMS: atom_id res chain seq x y z
N GLY A 1 -4.08 -43.22 40.74
CA GLY A 1 -3.51 -44.39 40.06
C GLY A 1 -4.64 -45.11 39.39
N ASP A 2 -4.75 -44.95 38.06
CA ASP A 2 -5.69 -45.63 37.15
C ASP A 2 -5.00 -45.95 35.80
N GLN A 3 -3.66 -46.04 35.78
CA GLN A 3 -2.85 -46.16 34.54
C GLN A 3 -3.11 -45.05 33.50
N LYS A 4 -3.63 -43.91 33.96
CA LYS A 4 -4.00 -42.78 33.12
C LYS A 4 -3.74 -41.44 33.80
N ILE A 5 -3.59 -40.41 32.98
CA ILE A 5 -3.62 -38.99 33.35
C ILE A 5 -4.85 -38.38 32.68
N THR A 6 -5.65 -37.61 33.41
CA THR A 6 -6.94 -37.07 32.95
C THR A 6 -6.98 -35.55 33.07
N GLY A 7 -7.99 -34.92 32.47
CA GLY A 7 -8.18 -33.47 32.56
C GLY A 7 -7.35 -32.67 31.55
N LEU A 8 -6.89 -33.33 30.49
CA LEU A 8 -6.22 -32.70 29.36
C LEU A 8 -7.25 -32.14 28.38
N THR A 9 -6.82 -31.23 27.52
CA THR A 9 -7.67 -30.58 26.52
C THR A 9 -7.48 -31.27 25.18
N SER A 10 -8.57 -31.71 24.55
CA SER A 10 -8.52 -32.25 23.19
C SER A 10 -8.08 -31.18 22.18
N GLY A 11 -7.35 -31.60 21.14
CA GLY A 11 -6.77 -30.71 20.13
C GLY A 11 -5.47 -30.05 20.55
N LYS A 12 -4.94 -30.39 21.74
CA LYS A 12 -3.61 -29.98 22.20
C LYS A 12 -2.62 -31.12 22.02
N LYS A 13 -1.36 -30.73 21.85
CA LYS A 13 -0.21 -31.62 21.83
C LYS A 13 0.39 -31.70 23.21
N TYR A 14 0.78 -32.89 23.63
CA TYR A 14 1.39 -33.11 24.94
C TYR A 14 2.68 -33.90 24.79
N VAL A 15 3.68 -33.54 25.59
CA VAL A 15 4.90 -34.30 25.78
C VAL A 15 4.90 -34.85 27.20
N VAL A 16 5.22 -36.13 27.32
CA VAL A 16 5.39 -36.81 28.61
C VAL A 16 6.87 -37.06 28.85
N THR A 17 7.37 -36.69 30.02
CA THR A 17 8.74 -36.93 30.45
C THR A 17 8.78 -38.01 31.53
N ILE A 18 9.66 -39.00 31.36
CA ILE A 18 9.95 -40.07 32.31
C ILE A 18 11.46 -40.08 32.56
N GLY A 19 11.89 -39.68 33.75
CA GLY A 19 13.31 -39.45 34.01
C GLY A 19 13.86 -38.36 33.09
N THR A 20 14.72 -38.72 32.14
CA THR A 20 15.29 -37.82 31.12
C THR A 20 14.71 -38.02 29.72
N ALA A 21 13.86 -39.04 29.52
CA ALA A 21 13.29 -39.39 28.23
C ALA A 21 11.98 -38.64 27.98
N ASN A 22 11.79 -38.13 26.76
CA ASN A 22 10.58 -37.44 26.33
C ASN A 22 9.80 -38.27 25.32
N PHE A 23 8.47 -38.25 25.40
CA PHE A 23 7.59 -39.01 24.53
C PHE A 23 6.45 -38.10 24.05
N GLY A 24 6.34 -37.90 22.74
CA GLY A 24 5.16 -37.26 22.17
C GLY A 24 3.92 -38.11 22.40
N VAL A 25 2.83 -37.48 22.83
CA VAL A 25 1.52 -38.15 22.96
C VAL A 25 0.90 -38.28 21.57
N LYS A 26 0.42 -39.48 21.23
CA LYS A 26 -0.30 -39.74 19.97
C LYS A 26 -1.73 -39.24 20.05
N ALA A 27 -2.38 -39.15 18.89
CA ALA A 27 -3.77 -38.72 18.79
C ALA A 27 -4.74 -39.57 19.65
N ASP A 28 -4.45 -40.88 19.83
CA ASP A 28 -5.26 -41.81 20.62
C ASP A 28 -5.02 -41.75 22.15
N GLY A 29 -4.14 -40.86 22.62
CA GLY A 29 -3.80 -40.72 24.03
C GLY A 29 -2.76 -41.71 24.54
N THR A 30 -2.13 -42.51 23.68
CA THR A 30 -0.98 -43.36 24.06
C THR A 30 0.35 -42.62 23.87
N LEU A 31 1.41 -43.12 24.50
CA LEU A 31 2.77 -42.59 24.30
C LEU A 31 3.36 -43.06 22.95
N GLY A 32 4.02 -42.13 22.27
CA GLY A 32 4.90 -42.40 21.13
C GLY A 32 6.22 -43.06 21.52
N ALA A 33 7.11 -43.19 20.53
CA ALA A 33 8.50 -43.57 20.79
C ALA A 33 9.24 -42.43 21.51
N GLU A 34 10.38 -42.74 22.12
CA GLU A 34 11.23 -41.71 22.71
C GLU A 34 11.62 -40.67 21.65
N ASN A 35 11.50 -39.39 22.00
CA ASN A 35 11.70 -38.20 21.16
C ASN A 35 10.84 -38.12 19.89
N SER A 36 9.73 -38.87 19.84
CA SER A 36 8.73 -38.67 18.81
C SER A 36 7.97 -37.35 19.00
N ALA A 37 7.58 -36.72 17.89
CA ALA A 37 6.73 -35.53 17.91
C ALA A 37 5.34 -35.87 18.45
N ALA A 38 4.72 -34.94 19.18
CA ALA A 38 3.35 -35.13 19.62
C ALA A 38 2.35 -34.83 18.50
N GLU A 39 1.22 -35.52 18.58
CA GLU A 39 0.05 -35.35 17.73
C GLU A 39 -1.06 -34.64 18.51
N ASP A 40 -2.05 -34.10 17.79
CA ASP A 40 -3.20 -33.46 18.42
C ASP A 40 -4.06 -34.53 19.11
N LEU A 41 -4.22 -34.43 20.43
CA LEU A 41 -4.95 -35.40 21.24
C LEU A 41 -6.45 -35.42 20.91
N ILE A 42 -7.02 -36.56 20.51
CA ILE A 42 -8.45 -36.73 20.17
C ILE A 42 -9.32 -36.96 21.44
N GLY A 43 -8.73 -36.96 22.63
CA GLY A 43 -9.43 -37.12 23.91
C GLY A 43 -8.94 -36.17 25.01
N THR A 44 -9.21 -36.53 26.26
CA THR A 44 -8.84 -35.73 27.46
C THR A 44 -7.95 -36.51 28.43
N GLU A 45 -7.45 -37.67 28.00
CA GLU A 45 -6.68 -38.58 28.84
C GLU A 45 -5.44 -39.11 28.10
N ILE A 46 -4.35 -39.35 28.84
CA ILE A 46 -3.22 -40.18 28.42
C ILE A 46 -3.38 -41.54 29.09
N THR A 47 -3.27 -42.62 28.33
CA THR A 47 -3.52 -43.99 28.80
C THR A 47 -2.31 -44.91 28.57
N GLY A 48 -2.34 -46.12 29.15
CA GLY A 48 -1.25 -47.09 29.01
C GLY A 48 -0.02 -46.79 29.88
N LEU A 49 -0.21 -46.07 31.00
CA LEU A 49 0.86 -45.68 31.92
C LEU A 49 1.09 -46.75 33.00
N THR A 50 2.33 -46.86 33.48
CA THR A 50 2.72 -47.81 34.53
C THR A 50 2.47 -47.23 35.92
N ASN A 51 1.76 -47.97 36.78
CA ASN A 51 1.47 -47.52 38.13
C ASN A 51 2.75 -47.50 39.00
N GLY A 52 2.92 -46.45 39.80
CA GLY A 52 4.13 -46.24 40.61
C GLY A 52 5.29 -45.55 39.85
N THR A 53 5.14 -45.27 38.56
CA THR A 53 6.08 -44.42 37.80
C THR A 53 5.64 -42.95 37.88
N THR A 54 6.59 -42.05 38.09
CA THR A 54 6.36 -40.61 38.04
C THR A 54 6.46 -40.11 36.60
N TYR A 55 5.42 -39.43 36.14
CA TYR A 55 5.35 -38.81 34.82
C TYR A 55 5.20 -37.29 34.99
N SER A 56 5.92 -36.53 34.18
CA SER A 56 5.66 -35.10 33.99
C SER A 56 4.97 -34.92 32.65
N VAL A 57 3.89 -34.16 32.59
CA VAL A 57 3.16 -33.86 31.35
C VAL A 57 3.21 -32.36 31.12
N ALA A 58 3.59 -31.96 29.90
CA ALA A 58 3.57 -30.58 29.46
C ALA A 58 2.80 -30.48 28.14
N GLU A 59 2.02 -29.41 27.97
CA GLU A 59 1.50 -29.02 26.66
C GLU A 59 2.69 -28.59 25.77
N GLU A 60 2.75 -29.12 24.55
CA GLU A 60 3.71 -28.67 23.56
C GLU A 60 3.25 -27.32 23.01
N VAL A 61 3.98 -26.26 23.35
CA VAL A 61 3.73 -24.91 22.82
C VAL A 61 4.60 -24.72 21.58
N PRO A 62 4.01 -24.48 20.39
CA PRO A 62 4.80 -24.19 19.19
C PRO A 62 5.75 -23.01 19.43
N ALA A 63 6.96 -23.09 18.88
CA ALA A 63 7.88 -21.97 18.93
C ALA A 63 7.25 -20.72 18.30
N ALA A 64 7.41 -19.57 18.94
CA ALA A 64 6.94 -18.32 18.38
C ALA A 64 7.65 -18.03 17.04
N PRO A 65 6.96 -17.43 16.05
CA PRO A 65 7.59 -17.05 14.79
C PRO A 65 8.79 -16.13 15.01
N THR A 66 9.88 -16.39 14.29
CA THR A 66 11.13 -15.61 14.38
C THR A 66 11.29 -14.58 13.26
N ALA A 67 10.34 -14.53 12.32
CA ALA A 67 10.32 -13.58 11.23
C ALA A 67 8.89 -13.19 10.86
N VAL A 68 8.76 -12.09 10.13
CA VAL A 68 7.52 -11.72 9.44
C VAL A 68 7.22 -12.69 8.30
N VAL A 69 6.02 -12.62 7.75
CA VAL A 69 5.62 -13.38 6.55
C VAL A 69 5.35 -12.39 5.42
N LEU A 70 5.76 -12.74 4.20
CA LEU A 70 5.45 -11.94 3.00
C LEU A 70 4.33 -12.60 2.20
N ALA A 71 3.40 -11.79 1.72
CA ALA A 71 2.43 -12.21 0.72
C ALA A 71 3.11 -12.46 -0.64
N ASP A 72 2.52 -13.32 -1.45
CA ASP A 72 3.00 -13.59 -2.81
C ASP A 72 3.11 -12.30 -3.63
N GLY A 73 4.23 -12.15 -4.35
CA GLY A 73 4.53 -10.96 -5.15
C GLY A 73 4.97 -9.72 -4.35
N SER A 74 5.09 -9.83 -3.02
CA SER A 74 5.67 -8.77 -2.20
C SER A 74 7.14 -8.53 -2.54
N LEU A 75 7.56 -7.27 -2.43
CA LEU A 75 8.97 -6.89 -2.49
C LEU A 75 9.71 -7.21 -1.19
N GLY A 76 11.04 -7.37 -1.30
CA GLY A 76 11.95 -7.56 -0.18
C GLY A 76 12.05 -9.00 0.33
N THR A 77 12.72 -9.15 1.47
CA THR A 77 12.98 -10.43 2.15
C THR A 77 12.51 -10.35 3.61
N ALA A 78 11.72 -11.33 4.05
CA ALA A 78 11.29 -11.42 5.44
C ALA A 78 12.45 -11.68 6.40
N ALA A 79 12.46 -10.99 7.55
CA ALA A 79 13.40 -11.19 8.64
C ALA A 79 12.73 -10.91 10.00
N ASP A 80 13.50 -11.03 11.09
CA ASP A 80 13.03 -10.76 12.45
C ASP A 80 12.56 -9.31 12.60
N GLN A 81 11.23 -9.15 12.74
CA GLN A 81 10.52 -7.90 12.93
C GLN A 81 10.79 -6.85 11.83
N LYS A 82 11.23 -7.31 10.64
CA LYS A 82 11.61 -6.43 9.54
C LYS A 82 11.50 -7.09 8.17
N ILE A 83 11.50 -6.26 7.13
CA ILE A 83 11.62 -6.65 5.72
C ILE A 83 12.87 -5.96 5.17
N THR A 84 13.74 -6.69 4.50
CA THR A 84 15.03 -6.20 3.98
C THR A 84 15.11 -6.28 2.46
N GLY A 85 16.22 -5.83 1.86
CA GLY A 85 16.45 -5.98 0.41
C GLY A 85 15.65 -5.00 -0.45
N LEU A 86 15.19 -3.88 0.12
CA LEU A 86 14.52 -2.81 -0.60
C LEU A 86 15.52 -1.80 -1.15
N THR A 87 15.10 -1.04 -2.17
CA THR A 87 15.89 0.04 -2.75
C THR A 87 15.64 1.34 -2.00
N SER A 88 16.72 2.05 -1.64
CA SER A 88 16.66 3.41 -1.07
C SER A 88 16.04 4.40 -2.06
N GLU A 89 15.60 5.55 -1.56
CA GLU A 89 14.92 6.64 -2.28
C GLU A 89 13.58 6.26 -2.92
N THR A 90 13.18 4.99 -2.79
CA THR A 90 11.90 4.49 -3.28
C THR A 90 10.83 4.65 -2.20
N LYS A 91 9.63 5.02 -2.61
CA LYS A 91 8.45 5.09 -1.74
C LYS A 91 7.72 3.76 -1.76
N TYR A 92 7.42 3.21 -0.59
CA TYR A 92 6.74 1.93 -0.46
C TYR A 92 5.43 2.07 0.32
N VAL A 93 4.46 1.24 -0.03
CA VAL A 93 3.25 1.02 0.75
C VAL A 93 3.28 -0.41 1.26
N VAL A 94 2.95 -0.58 2.55
CA VAL A 94 2.78 -1.88 3.17
C VAL A 94 1.32 -2.11 3.48
N THR A 95 0.81 -3.27 3.08
CA THR A 95 -0.55 -3.71 3.38
C THR A 95 -0.54 -4.92 4.30
N SER A 96 -1.32 -4.89 5.37
CA SER A 96 -1.54 -6.03 6.26
C SER A 96 -2.96 -5.99 6.84
N GLY A 97 -3.65 -7.14 6.88
CA GLY A 97 -5.02 -7.21 7.38
C GLY A 97 -6.01 -6.28 6.65
N GLY A 98 -5.74 -5.96 5.36
CA GLY A 98 -6.54 -5.02 4.57
C GLY A 98 -6.25 -3.54 4.80
N LYS A 99 -5.32 -3.20 5.71
CA LYS A 99 -4.91 -1.81 5.98
C LYS A 99 -3.63 -1.49 5.22
N SER A 100 -3.58 -0.35 4.55
CA SER A 100 -2.40 0.13 3.85
C SER A 100 -1.77 1.29 4.61
N CYS A 101 -0.47 1.25 4.81
CA CYS A 101 0.32 2.32 5.43
C CYS A 101 1.48 2.70 4.52
N GLY A 102 1.71 4.00 4.33
CA GLY A 102 2.92 4.49 3.69
C GLY A 102 4.14 4.24 4.57
N VAL A 103 5.25 3.80 3.98
CA VAL A 103 6.54 3.66 4.67
C VAL A 103 7.15 5.05 4.86
N GLN A 104 7.59 5.36 6.07
CA GLN A 104 8.27 6.62 6.39
C GLN A 104 9.76 6.56 6.02
N ALA A 105 10.40 7.72 5.92
CA ALA A 105 11.79 7.82 5.48
C ALA A 105 12.75 6.97 6.34
N ASN A 106 12.44 6.77 7.63
CA ASN A 106 13.23 5.98 8.59
C ASN A 106 12.98 4.46 8.51
N GLY A 107 12.15 3.98 7.58
CA GLY A 107 11.80 2.57 7.45
C GLY A 107 10.73 2.07 8.41
N THR A 108 10.01 2.94 9.12
CA THR A 108 8.85 2.53 9.92
C THR A 108 7.54 2.72 9.15
N LEU A 109 6.45 2.08 9.60
CA LEU A 109 5.13 2.29 9.01
C LEU A 109 4.50 3.58 9.55
N GLY A 110 3.94 4.37 8.64
CA GLY A 110 3.09 5.50 8.99
C GLY A 110 1.69 5.05 9.46
N ALA A 111 0.82 6.04 9.65
CA ALA A 111 -0.58 5.80 9.96
C ALA A 111 -1.31 5.12 8.79
N GLU A 112 -2.47 4.53 9.08
CA GLU A 112 -3.33 3.98 8.03
C GLU A 112 -3.68 5.04 6.99
N ASN A 113 -3.49 4.71 5.71
CA ASN A 113 -3.64 5.57 4.54
C ASN A 113 -2.72 6.81 4.51
N SER A 114 -1.66 6.86 5.31
CA SER A 114 -0.66 7.92 5.16
C SER A 114 0.10 7.77 3.84
N ALA A 115 0.47 8.90 3.23
CA ALA A 115 1.38 8.92 2.10
C ALA A 115 2.73 8.30 2.47
N ALA A 116 3.41 7.68 1.50
CA ALA A 116 4.76 7.18 1.73
C ALA A 116 5.82 8.27 1.51
N GLU A 117 6.93 8.11 2.22
CA GLU A 117 8.13 8.93 2.08
C GLU A 117 9.23 8.12 1.40
N ALA A 118 10.19 8.80 0.80
CA ALA A 118 11.32 8.13 0.16
C ALA A 118 12.17 7.45 1.25
N LEU A 119 12.32 6.13 1.15
CA LEU A 119 13.05 5.34 2.14
C LEU A 119 14.53 5.71 2.15
N THR A 120 15.09 6.11 3.28
CA THR A 120 16.52 6.46 3.38
C THR A 120 17.43 5.24 3.45
N GLY A 121 16.90 4.11 3.95
CA GLY A 121 17.59 2.83 4.05
C GLY A 121 17.12 1.80 3.02
N THR A 122 17.29 0.53 3.37
CA THR A 122 16.92 -0.64 2.54
C THR A 122 16.03 -1.64 3.28
N GLU A 123 15.49 -1.23 4.44
CA GLU A 123 14.70 -2.08 5.33
C GLU A 123 13.46 -1.36 5.85
N ILE A 124 12.40 -2.13 6.13
CA ILE A 124 11.22 -1.72 6.89
C ILE A 124 11.26 -2.43 8.24
N THR A 125 11.17 -1.72 9.35
CA THR A 125 11.36 -2.24 10.72
C THR A 125 10.14 -2.00 11.62
N GLY A 126 10.14 -2.62 12.80
CA GLY A 126 9.05 -2.48 13.78
C GLY A 126 7.80 -3.31 13.44
N LEU A 127 7.98 -4.37 12.66
CA LEU A 127 6.92 -5.28 12.24
C LEU A 127 6.74 -6.41 13.25
N THR A 128 5.62 -7.12 13.19
CA THR A 128 5.33 -8.25 14.10
C THR A 128 5.60 -9.59 13.42
N ASN A 129 6.44 -10.43 14.02
CA ASN A 129 6.72 -11.77 13.50
C ASN A 129 5.43 -12.61 13.40
N GLY A 130 5.37 -13.48 12.39
CA GLY A 130 4.18 -14.27 12.05
C GLY A 130 3.06 -13.48 11.37
N THR A 131 3.12 -12.15 11.35
CA THR A 131 2.15 -11.33 10.60
C THR A 131 2.52 -11.31 9.13
N THR A 132 1.50 -11.45 8.26
CA THR A 132 1.68 -11.37 6.81
C THR A 132 1.60 -9.91 6.33
N TYR A 133 2.60 -9.49 5.56
CA TYR A 133 2.69 -8.16 4.96
C TYR A 133 2.83 -8.28 3.44
N SER A 134 2.27 -7.31 2.71
CA SER A 134 2.50 -7.11 1.29
C SER A 134 3.15 -5.76 1.08
N VAL A 135 4.33 -5.73 0.45
CA VAL A 135 5.10 -4.52 0.16
C VAL A 135 5.09 -4.27 -1.34
N ALA A 136 4.71 -3.06 -1.74
CA ALA A 136 4.74 -2.60 -3.11
C ALA A 136 5.32 -1.18 -3.19
N VAL A 137 5.83 -0.80 -4.37
CA VAL A 137 6.15 0.60 -4.64
C VAL A 137 4.86 1.42 -4.62
N GLU A 138 4.90 2.59 -3.98
CA GLU A 138 3.78 3.54 -4.03
C GLU A 138 3.58 4.00 -5.47
N ILE A 139 2.37 3.78 -6.01
CA ILE A 139 1.97 4.32 -7.32
C ILE A 139 1.04 5.51 -7.05
N PRO A 140 1.50 6.76 -7.26
CA PRO A 140 0.67 7.94 -7.05
C PRO A 140 -0.57 7.90 -7.93
N SER A 141 -1.75 8.16 -7.35
CA SER A 141 -2.99 8.20 -8.11
C SER A 141 -3.01 9.33 -9.15
N ALA A 142 -3.66 9.11 -10.28
CA ALA A 142 -3.78 10.11 -11.33
C ALA A 142 -4.52 11.38 -10.84
N PRO A 143 -4.07 12.60 -11.21
CA PRO A 143 -4.86 13.81 -11.03
C PRO A 143 -6.13 13.74 -11.89
N THR A 144 -7.23 14.32 -11.38
CA THR A 144 -8.48 14.42 -12.13
C THR A 144 -8.74 15.86 -12.54
N PHE A 145 -9.26 16.05 -13.75
CA PHE A 145 -9.73 17.35 -14.22
C PHE A 145 -11.08 17.68 -13.59
N VAL A 146 -11.14 18.82 -12.90
CA VAL A 146 -12.31 19.22 -12.12
C VAL A 146 -13.23 20.09 -12.96
N ARG A 147 -12.74 21.21 -13.47
CA ARG A 147 -13.48 22.12 -14.37
C ARG A 147 -12.52 23.05 -15.13
N ALA A 148 -13.08 23.83 -16.03
CA ALA A 148 -12.43 25.00 -16.61
C ALA A 148 -13.38 26.21 -16.60
N GLU A 149 -12.81 27.41 -16.62
CA GLU A 149 -13.52 28.69 -16.65
C GLU A 149 -12.80 29.69 -17.58
N VAL A 150 -13.56 30.53 -18.28
CA VAL A 150 -13.01 31.66 -19.02
C VAL A 150 -12.78 32.81 -18.02
N THR A 151 -11.59 33.39 -18.07
CA THR A 151 -11.21 34.53 -17.22
C THR A 151 -11.75 35.84 -17.80
N SER A 152 -11.78 36.90 -17.00
CA SER A 152 -12.19 38.25 -17.44
C SER A 152 -11.37 38.82 -18.60
N ASN A 153 -10.15 38.30 -18.82
CA ASN A 153 -9.25 38.74 -19.88
C ASN A 153 -9.31 37.81 -21.11
N GLY A 154 -10.26 36.89 -21.15
CA GLY A 154 -10.47 35.93 -22.24
C GLY A 154 -9.45 34.78 -22.30
N ASP A 155 -8.61 34.61 -21.27
CA ASP A 155 -7.82 33.39 -21.06
C ASP A 155 -8.67 32.27 -20.45
N VAL A 156 -8.13 31.05 -20.39
CA VAL A 156 -8.82 29.90 -19.77
C VAL A 156 -8.10 29.50 -18.48
N SER A 157 -8.85 29.22 -17.43
CA SER A 157 -8.35 28.57 -16.22
C SER A 157 -8.84 27.13 -16.14
N ILE A 158 -7.96 26.21 -15.79
CA ILE A 158 -8.24 24.78 -15.60
C ILE A 158 -7.94 24.38 -14.16
N PHE A 159 -8.71 23.44 -13.63
CA PHE A 159 -8.63 23.01 -12.25
C PHE A 159 -8.40 21.50 -12.15
N PHE A 160 -7.50 21.09 -11.26
CA PHE A 160 -7.22 19.67 -11.00
C PHE A 160 -7.39 19.34 -9.52
N SER A 161 -7.65 18.07 -9.23
CA SER A 161 -7.80 17.54 -7.87
C SER A 161 -6.48 17.41 -7.11
N LYS A 162 -5.35 17.59 -7.79
CA LYS A 162 -4.00 17.52 -7.20
C LYS A 162 -3.17 18.70 -7.67
N LEU A 163 -2.19 19.06 -6.84
CA LEU A 163 -1.14 19.98 -7.24
C LEU A 163 -0.36 19.35 -8.39
N MET A 164 -0.32 20.02 -9.53
CA MET A 164 0.52 19.69 -10.67
C MET A 164 1.96 20.14 -10.42
N GLY A 165 2.91 19.35 -10.91
CA GLY A 165 4.34 19.56 -10.75
C GLY A 165 4.90 20.55 -11.78
N ASN A 166 5.86 20.07 -12.58
CA ASN A 166 6.56 20.91 -13.54
C ASN A 166 5.63 21.47 -14.63
N LEU A 167 5.61 22.79 -14.81
CA LEU A 167 4.78 23.47 -15.80
C LEU A 167 5.56 23.88 -17.07
N VAL A 168 6.88 23.71 -17.08
CA VAL A 168 7.75 24.16 -18.17
C VAL A 168 7.32 23.49 -19.48
N ASN A 169 6.99 24.29 -20.50
CA ASN A 169 6.55 23.87 -21.83
C ASN A 169 5.25 23.04 -21.86
N MET A 170 4.54 22.92 -20.74
CA MET A 170 3.34 22.10 -20.65
C MET A 170 2.15 22.69 -21.41
N GLN A 171 2.17 23.99 -21.72
CA GLN A 171 1.13 24.64 -22.53
C GLN A 171 0.97 23.98 -23.91
N ALA A 172 2.05 23.43 -24.47
CA ALA A 172 2.03 22.76 -25.76
C ALA A 172 1.32 21.40 -25.75
N ARG A 173 0.87 20.92 -24.59
CA ARG A 173 0.06 19.69 -24.44
C ARG A 173 -1.44 19.98 -24.36
N PHE A 174 -1.80 21.25 -24.23
CA PHE A 174 -3.19 21.69 -24.19
C PHE A 174 -3.60 22.29 -25.53
N THR A 175 -4.85 22.05 -25.90
CA THR A 175 -5.50 22.73 -27.02
C THR A 175 -6.83 23.28 -26.53
N VAL A 176 -7.11 24.54 -26.85
CA VAL A 176 -8.37 25.20 -26.55
C VAL A 176 -9.10 25.40 -27.87
N ASN A 177 -10.29 24.81 -28.02
CA ASN A 177 -11.13 25.08 -29.17
C ASN A 177 -11.95 26.34 -28.90
N VAL A 178 -11.71 27.39 -29.69
CA VAL A 178 -12.42 28.69 -29.63
C VAL A 178 -13.17 28.86 -30.94
N GLY A 179 -14.51 28.82 -30.90
CA GLY A 179 -15.34 29.00 -32.09
C GLY A 179 -15.05 28.01 -33.22
N GLY A 180 -14.67 26.76 -32.88
CA GLY A 180 -14.28 25.74 -33.85
C GLY A 180 -12.79 25.75 -34.24
N THR A 181 -12.03 26.77 -33.82
CA THR A 181 -10.60 26.88 -34.09
C THR A 181 -9.78 26.29 -32.95
N ASN A 182 -8.86 25.38 -33.26
CA ASN A 182 -7.93 24.82 -32.28
C ASN A 182 -6.78 25.80 -32.01
N VAL A 183 -6.65 26.24 -30.77
CA VAL A 183 -5.67 27.23 -30.31
C VAL A 183 -4.72 26.59 -29.31
N THR A 184 -3.42 26.71 -29.56
CA THR A 184 -2.40 26.33 -28.58
C THR A 184 -2.13 27.50 -27.64
N PRO A 185 -2.25 27.33 -26.31
CA PRO A 185 -1.92 28.39 -25.36
C PRO A 185 -0.44 28.80 -25.45
N THR A 186 -0.15 30.08 -25.21
CA THR A 186 1.21 30.63 -25.21
C THR A 186 1.97 30.33 -23.93
N SER A 187 1.26 30.16 -22.80
CA SER A 187 1.84 29.78 -21.52
C SER A 187 0.83 29.08 -20.62
N ILE A 188 1.36 28.35 -19.64
CA ILE A 188 0.60 27.82 -18.50
C ILE A 188 1.26 28.27 -17.21
N SER A 189 0.48 28.76 -16.25
CA SER A 189 0.98 29.17 -14.93
C SER A 189 0.03 28.79 -13.81
N ALA A 190 0.59 28.40 -12.66
CA ALA A 190 -0.19 28.28 -11.43
C ALA A 190 -0.67 29.66 -10.97
N THR A 191 -1.89 29.74 -10.46
CA THR A 191 -2.47 30.99 -9.95
C THR A 191 -2.83 30.83 -8.47
N THR A 192 -4.11 30.82 -8.12
CA THR A 192 -4.60 30.67 -6.75
C THR A 192 -5.08 29.25 -6.51
N ASN A 193 -4.39 28.53 -5.62
CA ASN A 193 -4.77 27.18 -5.22
C ASN A 193 -5.63 27.25 -3.97
N THR A 194 -6.77 26.55 -3.99
CA THR A 194 -7.53 26.24 -2.77
C THR A 194 -7.13 24.84 -2.30
N PRO A 195 -7.39 24.46 -1.04
CA PRO A 195 -7.09 23.11 -0.56
C PRO A 195 -7.79 21.99 -1.36
N SER A 196 -8.91 22.30 -2.04
CA SER A 196 -9.73 21.33 -2.77
C SER A 196 -9.48 21.30 -4.28
N GLU A 197 -8.92 22.35 -4.86
CA GLU A 197 -8.72 22.47 -6.31
C GLU A 197 -7.51 23.37 -6.63
N PHE A 198 -6.69 22.91 -7.56
CA PHE A 198 -5.46 23.59 -7.99
C PHE A 198 -5.67 24.23 -9.36
N LYS A 199 -5.48 25.55 -9.44
CA LYS A 199 -5.86 26.38 -10.59
C LYS A 199 -4.64 26.73 -11.45
N TYR A 200 -4.75 26.44 -12.73
CA TYR A 200 -3.75 26.77 -13.74
C TYR A 200 -4.36 27.63 -14.82
N LYS A 201 -3.70 28.74 -15.16
CA LYS A 201 -4.12 29.62 -16.25
C LYS A 201 -3.41 29.20 -17.53
N LEU A 202 -4.19 28.93 -18.58
CA LEU A 202 -3.76 28.84 -19.96
C LEU A 202 -3.89 30.22 -20.61
N THR A 203 -2.76 30.87 -20.90
CA THR A 203 -2.76 32.15 -21.60
C THR A 203 -2.96 31.91 -23.08
N LEU A 204 -3.99 32.51 -23.68
CA LEU A 204 -4.24 32.41 -25.12
C LEU A 204 -3.52 33.52 -25.89
N PRO A 205 -3.14 33.30 -27.16
CA PRO A 205 -2.68 34.37 -28.05
C PRO A 205 -3.71 35.50 -28.15
N GLU A 206 -3.26 36.74 -28.35
CA GLU A 206 -4.13 37.94 -28.33
C GLU A 206 -5.28 37.88 -29.35
N GLY A 207 -5.04 37.32 -30.54
CA GLY A 207 -6.07 37.14 -31.57
C GLY A 207 -7.10 36.05 -31.30
N HIS A 208 -7.00 35.34 -30.17
CA HIS A 208 -7.82 34.17 -29.85
C HIS A 208 -8.41 34.22 -28.42
N LYS A 209 -8.50 35.42 -27.82
CA LYS A 209 -9.15 35.60 -26.51
C LYS A 209 -10.63 35.24 -26.60
N VAL A 210 -11.13 34.56 -25.57
CA VAL A 210 -12.53 34.14 -25.46
C VAL A 210 -13.38 35.27 -24.91
N ILE A 211 -14.47 35.61 -25.60
CA ILE A 211 -15.37 36.71 -25.19
C ILE A 211 -16.76 36.13 -24.84
N ASN A 212 -17.47 35.56 -25.82
CA ASN A 212 -18.86 35.10 -25.67
C ASN A 212 -19.08 33.69 -26.26
N GLU A 213 -18.03 32.89 -26.36
CA GLU A 213 -18.09 31.57 -26.98
C GLU A 213 -17.88 30.46 -25.96
N VAL A 214 -18.54 29.33 -26.18
CA VAL A 214 -18.25 28.10 -25.45
C VAL A 214 -16.92 27.56 -25.97
N VAL A 215 -16.00 27.28 -25.05
CA VAL A 215 -14.73 26.65 -25.39
C VAL A 215 -14.63 25.25 -24.82
N THR A 216 -13.86 24.40 -25.50
CA THR A 216 -13.43 23.11 -24.96
C THR A 216 -11.92 23.13 -24.75
N VAL A 217 -11.47 22.38 -23.75
CA VAL A 217 -10.04 22.18 -23.49
C VAL A 217 -9.76 20.70 -23.66
N THR A 218 -8.69 20.36 -24.38
CA THR A 218 -8.18 19.01 -24.51
C THR A 218 -6.75 18.92 -24.05
N TYR A 219 -6.32 17.71 -23.69
CA TYR A 219 -4.95 17.38 -23.33
C TYR A 219 -4.47 16.22 -24.19
N THR A 220 -3.25 16.37 -24.73
CA THR A 220 -2.57 15.31 -25.47
C THR A 220 -1.46 14.73 -24.60
N LYS A 221 -1.64 13.48 -24.17
CA LYS A 221 -0.60 12.74 -23.43
C LYS A 221 0.58 12.44 -24.35
N ASP A 222 1.78 12.78 -23.90
CA ASP A 222 3.02 12.45 -24.59
C ASP A 222 3.48 11.02 -24.24
N THR A 223 4.23 10.34 -25.11
CA THR A 223 4.80 9.02 -24.79
C THR A 223 6.00 9.13 -23.86
N ASN A 224 6.70 10.26 -23.87
CA ASN A 224 7.80 10.55 -22.94
C ASN A 224 7.25 11.18 -21.65
N ILE A 225 7.49 10.52 -20.52
CA ILE A 225 7.00 10.96 -19.20
C ILE A 225 7.49 12.37 -18.83
N SER A 226 8.69 12.77 -19.27
CA SER A 226 9.24 14.10 -19.02
C SER A 226 8.46 15.23 -19.72
N ASN A 227 7.62 14.88 -20.70
CA ASN A 227 6.78 15.81 -21.45
C ASN A 227 5.29 15.70 -21.07
N GLN A 228 4.94 14.89 -20.07
CA GLN A 228 3.57 14.71 -19.60
C GLN A 228 3.23 15.69 -18.49
N PHE A 229 1.94 16.00 -18.35
CA PHE A 229 1.45 16.86 -17.28
C PHE A 229 1.21 16.06 -16.00
N LEU A 230 2.20 16.06 -15.11
CA LEU A 230 2.21 15.23 -13.90
C LEU A 230 1.74 16.00 -12.66
N ALA A 231 1.09 15.31 -11.74
CA ALA A 231 0.94 15.75 -10.37
C ALA A 231 2.31 15.85 -9.68
N ALA A 232 2.44 16.73 -8.69
CA ALA A 232 3.69 16.96 -7.95
C ALA A 232 4.14 15.71 -7.16
N ASP A 233 3.22 14.79 -6.88
CA ASP A 233 3.50 13.49 -6.28
C ASP A 233 3.92 12.41 -7.30
N GLY A 234 3.89 12.72 -8.61
CA GLY A 234 4.21 11.80 -9.71
C GLY A 234 3.00 11.19 -10.41
N GLY A 235 1.78 11.49 -9.97
CA GLY A 235 0.55 10.98 -10.60
C GLY A 235 0.41 11.46 -12.04
N ILE A 236 0.23 10.54 -12.98
CA ILE A 236 0.15 10.85 -14.41
C ILE A 236 -1.26 11.31 -14.78
N LEU A 237 -1.40 12.49 -15.40
CA LEU A 237 -2.65 12.85 -16.07
C LEU A 237 -2.80 12.01 -17.34
N GLU A 238 -3.75 11.07 -17.32
CA GLU A 238 -4.02 10.18 -18.45
C GLU A 238 -4.76 10.92 -19.58
N THR A 239 -5.93 11.43 -19.25
CA THR A 239 -6.81 12.21 -20.13
C THR A 239 -7.87 12.89 -19.28
N PHE A 240 -8.68 13.76 -19.88
CA PHE A 240 -9.93 14.20 -19.28
C PHE A 240 -11.00 14.44 -20.33
N ILE A 241 -12.26 14.31 -19.89
CA ILE A 241 -13.42 14.60 -20.72
C ILE A 241 -13.48 16.11 -20.96
N GLU A 242 -13.62 16.50 -22.22
CA GLU A 242 -13.90 17.87 -22.62
C GLU A 242 -15.09 18.41 -21.83
N LYS A 243 -14.90 19.52 -21.11
CA LYS A 243 -16.00 20.24 -20.47
C LYS A 243 -16.22 21.55 -21.20
N PRO A 244 -17.45 21.84 -21.67
CA PRO A 244 -17.78 23.13 -22.22
C PRO A 244 -17.64 24.18 -21.12
N VAL A 245 -16.99 25.28 -21.46
CA VAL A 245 -16.79 26.40 -20.55
C VAL A 245 -17.62 27.58 -21.03
N THR A 246 -18.62 27.98 -20.25
CA THR A 246 -19.42 29.18 -20.52
C THR A 246 -18.74 30.38 -19.86
N PRO A 247 -18.54 31.51 -20.56
CA PRO A 247 -18.08 32.75 -19.94
C PRO A 247 -18.98 33.16 -18.78
N LYS A 248 -18.40 33.71 -17.72
CA LYS A 248 -19.18 34.34 -16.65
C LYS A 248 -19.82 35.61 -17.24
N PRO A 249 -21.13 35.85 -17.03
CA PRO A 249 -21.82 37.04 -17.57
C PRO A 249 -21.20 38.35 -17.07
#